data_AF-A0A7J5XUG5-F1
#
_entry.id   AF-A0A7J5XUG5-F1
#
_cell.length_a   1.000
_cell.length_b   1.000
_cell.length_c   1.000
_cell.angle_alpha   90.00
_cell.angle_beta   90.00
_cell.angle_gamma   90.00
#
_symmetry.space_group_name_H-M   'P 1'
#
loop_
_entity.id
_entity.type
_entity.pdbx_description
1 polymer ?
#
loop_
_entity_poly.entity_id
_entity_poly.type
_entity_poly.pdbx_seq_one_letter_code
_entity_poly.pdbx_strand_id
1 'polypeptide(L)'
;MSFTIPYWDWRDAQGCDVCTDELMGDRSPHDPICSAQAPSSLLGRAEDYSNRGVLCNAEEEGPLRRNPGNHNRKVVERIPSSAEVEFALSLTDYDTGAMDRSANMSFRNTLEGFGDSQTGIGNSPRRGLHAALHVFMNGSMSSVQGSANDPIFLLHHAFVDSIYEQWLRRNRPSPSDFPDSDAPIGHNGDAHMVPFLPLHRHRDFFISSKDLGYEYSYLLDDNQRLAESMGPYLEVLQDVWPWLLIAGVCGGILAVSIAAAVLTANRRYGGPNVRKWRNVFALPERQPLIRGSEETKHHNYQTAI
;
A
#
# COMPACT_ATOMS: atom_id res chain seq x y z
N MET A 1 -6.99 -1.20 -15.04
CA MET A 1 -6.81 -0.91 -13.61
C MET A 1 -8.08 -1.29 -12.86
N SER A 2 -7.98 -2.25 -11.95
CA SER A 2 -9.02 -2.56 -10.97
C SER A 2 -8.88 -1.62 -9.76
N PHE A 3 -10.00 -1.13 -9.24
CA PHE A 3 -10.02 -0.32 -8.02
C PHE A 3 -9.69 -1.20 -6.79
N THR A 4 -8.87 -0.69 -5.87
CA THR A 4 -8.54 -1.32 -4.59
C THR A 4 -8.50 -0.26 -3.48
N ILE A 5 -8.58 -0.72 -2.22
CA ILE A 5 -8.49 0.14 -1.05
C ILE A 5 -7.06 0.08 -0.50
N PRO A 6 -6.32 1.22 -0.43
CA PRO A 6 -5.01 1.24 0.19
C PRO A 6 -5.10 1.17 1.72
N TYR A 7 -3.98 0.88 2.37
CA TYR A 7 -3.86 0.85 3.82
C TYR A 7 -2.84 1.90 4.30
N TRP A 8 -2.99 2.37 5.53
CA TRP A 8 -1.96 3.18 6.20
C TRP A 8 -1.24 2.33 7.23
N ASP A 9 0.00 1.95 6.92
CA ASP A 9 0.91 1.36 7.89
C ASP A 9 1.38 2.44 8.86
N TRP A 10 0.69 2.54 9.99
CA TRP A 10 0.97 3.53 11.02
C TRP A 10 2.06 3.08 12.00
N ARG A 11 2.63 1.88 11.85
CA ARG A 11 3.63 1.38 12.79
C ARG A 11 4.84 2.31 12.84
N ASP A 12 5.22 2.69 14.05
CA ASP A 12 6.40 3.53 14.32
C ASP A 12 6.31 4.95 13.72
N ALA A 13 5.16 5.35 13.18
CA ALA A 13 4.92 6.69 12.68
C ALA A 13 5.06 7.73 13.80
N GLN A 14 5.63 8.88 13.47
CA GLN A 14 5.80 9.99 14.41
C GLN A 14 4.62 10.97 14.40
N GLY A 15 3.77 10.88 13.38
CA GLY A 15 2.62 11.74 13.15
C GLY A 15 1.62 11.08 12.19
N CYS A 16 0.71 11.88 11.64
CA CYS A 16 -0.20 11.41 10.61
C CYS A 16 0.44 11.58 9.21
N ASP A 17 1.07 10.54 8.70
CA ASP A 17 1.79 10.59 7.41
C ASP A 17 0.85 10.78 6.21
N VAL A 18 -0.41 10.37 6.36
CA VAL A 18 -1.45 10.49 5.32
C VAL A 18 -2.24 11.80 5.42
N CYS A 19 -2.00 12.63 6.43
CA CYS A 19 -2.67 13.92 6.61
C CYS A 19 -1.99 15.00 5.78
N THR A 20 -2.07 14.86 4.46
CA THR A 20 -1.59 15.85 3.48
C THR A 20 -2.72 16.17 2.51
N ASP A 21 -2.68 17.35 1.90
CA ASP A 21 -3.67 17.76 0.89
C ASP A 21 -3.67 16.87 -0.37
N GLU A 22 -2.58 16.13 -0.62
CA GLU A 22 -2.50 15.14 -1.71
C GLU A 22 -3.18 13.81 -1.37
N LEU A 23 -3.42 13.54 -0.08
CA LEU A 23 -3.98 12.29 0.42
C LEU A 23 -5.31 12.55 1.15
N MET A 24 -5.28 12.60 2.48
CA MET A 24 -6.50 12.60 3.31
C MET A 24 -6.86 13.98 3.85
N GLY A 25 -6.22 15.03 3.37
CA GLY A 25 -6.40 16.43 3.76
C GLY A 25 -5.49 16.83 4.93
N ASP A 26 -4.78 17.94 4.76
CA ASP A 26 -3.96 18.54 5.82
C ASP A 26 -4.83 19.33 6.82
N ARG A 27 -4.20 19.76 7.90
CA ARG A 27 -4.76 20.65 8.91
C ARG A 27 -5.07 22.02 8.31
N SER A 28 -6.28 22.51 8.54
CA SER A 28 -6.64 23.86 8.07
C SER A 28 -5.77 24.93 8.75
N PRO A 29 -5.24 25.91 8.00
CA PRO A 29 -4.54 27.07 8.56
C PRO A 29 -5.42 27.99 9.41
N HIS A 30 -6.74 27.91 9.23
CA HIS A 30 -7.72 28.84 9.83
C HIS A 30 -8.43 28.23 11.05
N ASP A 31 -8.68 26.93 11.04
CA ASP A 31 -9.19 26.18 12.18
C ASP A 31 -8.34 24.90 12.37
N PRO A 32 -7.47 24.85 13.40
CA PRO A 32 -6.57 23.72 13.62
C PRO A 32 -7.28 22.39 13.93
N ILE A 33 -8.61 22.39 14.10
CA ILE A 33 -9.43 21.21 14.40
C ILE A 33 -10.22 20.78 13.15
N CYS A 34 -10.25 21.56 12.08
CA CYS A 34 -10.91 21.18 10.82
C CYS A 34 -9.88 20.73 9.78
N SER A 35 -10.28 19.76 8.95
CA SER A 35 -9.58 19.49 7.69
C SER A 35 -10.23 20.31 6.57
N ALA A 36 -9.41 21.00 5.76
CA ALA A 36 -9.90 21.96 4.77
C ALA A 36 -10.64 21.33 3.58
N GLN A 37 -10.47 20.02 3.35
CA GLN A 37 -10.98 19.31 2.17
C GLN A 37 -11.83 18.08 2.52
N ALA A 38 -12.12 17.86 3.79
CA ALA A 38 -12.85 16.67 4.23
C ALA A 38 -14.37 16.81 3.99
N PRO A 39 -15.06 15.71 3.66
CA PRO A 39 -16.51 15.71 3.53
C PRO A 39 -17.19 16.11 4.84
N SER A 40 -18.43 16.62 4.72
CA SER A 40 -19.28 16.89 5.86
C SER A 40 -19.49 15.60 6.68
N SER A 41 -19.46 15.75 8.00
CA SER A 41 -19.75 14.66 8.92
C SER A 41 -21.25 14.36 8.96
N LEU A 42 -21.58 13.07 8.98
CA LEU A 42 -22.86 12.52 9.41
C LEU A 42 -22.68 12.00 10.85
N LEU A 43 -23.75 11.77 11.61
CA LEU A 43 -23.65 11.12 12.94
C LEU A 43 -22.78 11.84 14.00
N GLY A 44 -22.53 13.15 13.86
CA GLY A 44 -21.89 13.98 14.89
C GLY A 44 -22.74 14.15 16.17
N ARG A 45 -24.06 13.88 16.11
CA ARG A 45 -25.03 14.04 17.22
C ARG A 45 -25.55 12.72 17.79
N ALA A 46 -24.68 11.71 17.93
CA ALA A 46 -25.04 10.39 18.45
C ALA A 46 -25.80 10.41 19.80
N GLU A 47 -25.44 11.33 20.69
CA GLU A 47 -26.12 11.52 21.99
C GLU A 47 -27.57 12.02 21.82
N ASP A 48 -27.82 12.95 20.89
CA ASP A 48 -29.17 13.45 20.59
C ASP A 48 -30.08 12.34 20.04
N TYR A 49 -29.54 11.54 19.10
CA TYR A 49 -30.25 10.38 18.55
C TYR A 49 -30.64 9.38 19.64
N SER A 50 -29.71 9.08 20.54
CA SER A 50 -29.94 8.16 21.66
C SER A 50 -30.99 8.70 22.63
N ASN A 51 -30.90 9.98 23.00
CA ASN A 51 -31.85 10.63 23.91
C ASN A 51 -33.26 10.72 23.33
N ARG A 52 -33.37 10.89 22.01
CA ARG A 52 -34.65 11.00 21.29
C ARG A 52 -35.21 9.64 20.85
N GLY A 53 -34.42 8.57 20.91
CA GLY A 53 -34.80 7.25 20.41
C GLY A 53 -35.04 7.23 18.89
N VAL A 54 -34.28 8.03 18.14
CA VAL A 54 -34.40 8.11 16.66
C VAL A 54 -33.11 7.66 16.00
N LEU A 55 -33.22 7.16 14.76
CA LEU A 55 -32.07 6.83 13.93
C LEU A 55 -31.53 8.09 13.23
N CYS A 56 -30.27 8.01 12.82
CA CYS A 56 -29.68 9.03 11.95
C CYS A 56 -30.47 9.17 10.66
N ASN A 57 -30.74 10.41 10.29
CA ASN A 57 -31.48 10.78 9.08
C ASN A 57 -30.57 11.10 7.88
N ALA A 58 -29.26 10.84 8.01
CA ALA A 58 -28.23 11.14 7.01
C ALA A 58 -28.14 12.62 6.59
N GLU A 59 -28.58 13.55 7.45
CA GLU A 59 -28.32 14.97 7.26
C GLU A 59 -26.88 15.32 7.65
N GLU A 60 -26.30 16.30 6.94
CA GLU A 60 -24.97 16.81 7.26
C GLU A 60 -24.98 17.57 8.60
N GLU A 61 -24.03 17.23 9.49
CA GLU A 61 -23.98 17.71 10.88
C GLU A 61 -22.78 18.60 11.18
N GLY A 62 -22.07 19.06 10.13
CA GLY A 62 -20.94 19.98 10.23
C GLY A 62 -19.63 19.38 9.70
N PRO A 63 -18.52 20.13 9.82
CA PRO A 63 -17.24 19.73 9.21
C PRO A 63 -16.60 18.57 9.96
N LEU A 64 -15.82 17.76 9.23
CA LEU A 64 -14.94 16.76 9.83
C LEU A 64 -13.97 17.43 10.83
N ARG A 65 -13.92 16.88 12.04
CA ARG A 65 -12.96 17.27 13.07
C ARG A 65 -11.77 16.34 13.09
N ARG A 66 -10.54 16.89 13.11
CA ARG A 66 -9.28 16.14 13.16
C ARG A 66 -8.17 16.98 13.78
N ASN A 67 -7.44 16.45 14.77
CA ASN A 67 -6.31 17.13 15.40
C ASN A 67 -5.24 16.13 15.88
N PRO A 68 -4.58 15.40 14.96
CA PRO A 68 -3.76 14.26 15.29
C PRO A 68 -2.61 14.64 16.23
N GLY A 69 -2.34 13.78 17.22
CA GLY A 69 -1.26 14.01 18.20
C GLY A 69 -1.63 14.89 19.40
N ASN A 70 -2.79 15.56 19.38
CA ASN A 70 -3.30 16.35 20.51
C ASN A 70 -4.31 15.56 21.38
N HIS A 71 -4.13 14.26 21.49
CA HIS A 71 -4.98 13.34 22.25
C HIS A 71 -4.59 13.30 23.74
N ASN A 72 -5.43 12.67 24.57
CA ASN A 72 -5.10 12.44 25.97
C ASN A 72 -3.96 11.40 26.12
N ARG A 73 -2.75 11.90 26.39
CA ARG A 73 -1.55 11.07 26.52
C ARG A 73 -1.56 10.06 27.67
N LYS A 74 -2.49 10.18 28.61
CA LYS A 74 -2.68 9.21 29.69
C LYS A 74 -3.39 7.94 29.21
N VAL A 75 -4.19 8.05 28.14
CA VAL A 75 -4.95 6.95 27.56
C VAL A 75 -4.14 6.27 26.44
N VAL A 76 -3.52 7.09 25.58
CA VAL A 76 -2.65 6.64 24.48
C VAL A 76 -1.36 7.41 24.56
N GLU A 77 -0.21 6.75 24.71
CA GLU A 77 1.05 7.45 24.87
C GLU A 77 1.59 8.00 23.53
N ARG A 78 1.47 7.18 22.47
CA ARG A 78 2.00 7.43 21.13
C ARG A 78 1.25 6.55 20.12
N ILE A 79 1.52 6.79 18.83
CA ILE A 79 1.13 5.85 17.78
C ILE A 79 1.79 4.47 18.07
N PRO A 80 1.11 3.35 17.80
CA PRO A 80 1.64 2.04 18.16
C PRO A 80 2.85 1.64 17.32
N SER A 81 3.72 0.81 17.90
CA SER A 81 4.98 0.38 17.28
C SER A 81 4.87 -0.96 16.57
N SER A 82 5.86 -1.27 15.73
CA SER A 82 5.99 -2.61 15.15
C SER A 82 6.11 -3.70 16.22
N ALA A 83 6.73 -3.41 17.36
CA ALA A 83 6.87 -4.38 18.46
C ALA A 83 5.52 -4.74 19.09
N GLU A 84 4.61 -3.77 19.21
CA GLU A 84 3.25 -4.01 19.74
C GLU A 84 2.41 -4.86 18.77
N VAL A 85 2.58 -4.64 17.46
CA VAL A 85 1.94 -5.48 16.43
C VAL A 85 2.50 -6.91 16.47
N GLU A 86 3.83 -7.08 16.56
CA GLU A 86 4.43 -8.41 16.66
C GLU A 86 4.04 -9.15 17.94
N PHE A 87 3.88 -8.44 19.06
CA PHE A 87 3.33 -9.04 20.27
C PHE A 87 1.91 -9.57 20.04
N ALA A 88 1.01 -8.76 19.46
CA ALA A 88 -0.34 -9.22 19.16
C ALA A 88 -0.32 -10.46 18.25
N LEU A 89 0.48 -10.44 17.19
CA LEU A 89 0.64 -11.56 16.26
C LEU A 89 1.22 -12.83 16.89
N SER A 90 1.84 -12.74 18.07
CA SER A 90 2.34 -13.90 18.83
C SER A 90 1.26 -14.64 19.62
N LEU A 91 0.09 -14.02 19.83
CA LEU A 91 -1.04 -14.64 20.53
C LEU A 91 -1.70 -15.67 19.61
N THR A 92 -1.83 -16.92 20.09
CA THR A 92 -2.32 -18.05 19.28
C THR A 92 -3.84 -18.17 19.25
N ASP A 93 -4.51 -17.71 20.30
CA ASP A 93 -5.96 -17.78 20.41
C ASP A 93 -6.57 -16.54 19.76
N TYR A 94 -7.52 -16.73 18.84
CA TYR A 94 -8.25 -15.62 18.23
C TYR A 94 -8.90 -14.77 19.32
N ASP A 95 -9.57 -15.44 20.24
CA ASP A 95 -10.15 -14.85 21.42
C ASP A 95 -10.20 -15.83 22.59
N THR A 96 -10.52 -15.33 23.77
CA THR A 96 -10.62 -16.13 24.99
C THR A 96 -11.77 -15.68 25.88
N GLY A 97 -12.15 -16.54 26.84
CA GLY A 97 -13.13 -16.19 27.86
C GLY A 97 -14.48 -15.78 27.28
N ALA A 98 -15.01 -14.64 27.74
CA ALA A 98 -16.33 -14.14 27.34
C ALA A 98 -16.31 -13.31 26.05
N MET A 99 -15.23 -13.33 25.26
CA MET A 99 -15.11 -12.56 24.01
C MET A 99 -15.37 -11.05 24.20
N ASP A 100 -14.99 -10.52 25.35
CA ASP A 100 -15.18 -9.12 25.71
C ASP A 100 -13.83 -8.43 26.00
N ARG A 101 -13.88 -7.19 26.50
CA ARG A 101 -12.68 -6.42 26.82
C ARG A 101 -11.83 -7.04 27.93
N SER A 102 -12.36 -7.97 28.73
CA SER A 102 -11.66 -8.65 29.81
C SER A 102 -10.86 -9.88 29.36
N ALA A 103 -11.02 -10.30 28.11
CA ALA A 103 -10.34 -11.46 27.54
C ALA A 103 -8.81 -11.31 27.63
N ASN A 104 -8.17 -12.27 28.31
CA ASN A 104 -6.72 -12.34 28.50
C ASN A 104 -6.09 -13.21 27.41
N MET A 105 -4.90 -12.85 26.96
CA MET A 105 -4.17 -13.56 25.90
C MET A 105 -4.98 -13.70 24.60
N SER A 106 -5.93 -12.79 24.36
CA SER A 106 -6.79 -12.76 23.19
C SER A 106 -6.17 -11.89 22.10
N PHE A 107 -5.96 -12.48 20.91
CA PHE A 107 -5.48 -11.75 19.74
C PHE A 107 -6.44 -10.62 19.38
N ARG A 108 -7.74 -10.91 19.24
CA ARG A 108 -8.80 -9.95 18.91
C ARG A 108 -8.79 -8.79 19.90
N ASN A 109 -8.80 -9.08 21.21
CA ASN A 109 -8.85 -8.05 22.24
C ASN A 109 -7.60 -7.17 22.28
N THR A 110 -6.43 -7.77 22.05
CA THR A 110 -5.15 -7.05 22.00
C THR A 110 -5.08 -6.16 20.77
N LEU A 111 -5.41 -6.70 19.57
CA LEU A 111 -5.41 -5.95 18.32
C LEU A 111 -6.45 -4.81 18.33
N GLU A 112 -7.64 -5.07 18.85
CA GLU A 112 -8.71 -4.06 19.02
C GLU A 112 -8.26 -2.90 19.92
N GLY A 113 -7.36 -3.19 20.88
CA GLY A 113 -6.68 -2.19 21.70
C GLY A 113 -7.16 -2.11 23.14
N PHE A 114 -7.88 -3.11 23.63
CA PHE A 114 -8.32 -3.23 25.03
C PHE A 114 -7.50 -4.26 25.83
N GLY A 115 -6.82 -5.18 25.16
CA GLY A 115 -5.73 -5.96 25.71
C GLY A 115 -4.44 -5.15 25.75
N ASP A 116 -3.62 -5.40 26.76
CA ASP A 116 -2.29 -4.79 26.87
C ASP A 116 -1.32 -5.42 25.84
N SER A 117 -0.75 -4.60 24.97
CA SER A 117 0.13 -5.02 23.85
C SER A 117 1.53 -5.48 24.28
N GLN A 118 1.77 -5.67 25.58
CA GLN A 118 3.03 -6.22 26.11
C GLN A 118 2.80 -7.46 26.98
N THR A 119 1.63 -7.57 27.60
CA THR A 119 1.31 -8.63 28.56
C THR A 119 0.13 -9.51 28.14
N GLY A 120 -0.70 -9.04 27.20
CA GLY A 120 -1.91 -9.73 26.73
C GLY A 120 -3.06 -9.66 27.73
N ILE A 121 -2.91 -8.97 28.86
CA ILE A 121 -3.95 -8.87 29.89
C ILE A 121 -5.06 -7.93 29.40
N GLY A 122 -6.32 -8.38 29.51
CA GLY A 122 -7.50 -7.60 29.17
C GLY A 122 -7.77 -6.45 30.14
N ASN A 123 -8.80 -5.65 29.85
CA ASN A 123 -9.16 -4.45 30.61
C ASN A 123 -7.99 -3.46 30.78
N SER A 124 -7.16 -3.30 29.75
CA SER A 124 -6.04 -2.37 29.80
C SER A 124 -6.53 -0.95 30.12
N PRO A 125 -5.90 -0.25 31.07
CA PRO A 125 -6.22 1.14 31.36
C PRO A 125 -5.79 2.07 30.21
N ARG A 126 -4.89 1.59 29.34
CA ARG A 126 -4.45 2.28 28.13
C ARG A 126 -5.17 1.72 26.91
N ARG A 127 -5.05 2.41 25.78
CA ARG A 127 -5.49 1.90 24.48
C ARG A 127 -4.27 1.59 23.64
N GLY A 128 -4.25 0.40 23.05
CA GLY A 128 -3.23 -0.06 22.11
C GLY A 128 -3.74 -0.07 20.68
N LEU A 129 -2.83 -0.32 19.73
CA LEU A 129 -3.11 -0.74 18.36
C LEU A 129 -4.29 0.01 17.70
N HIS A 130 -5.38 -0.68 17.34
CA HIS A 130 -6.55 -0.08 16.69
C HIS A 130 -7.12 1.10 17.48
N ALA A 131 -7.52 0.90 18.74
CA ALA A 131 -8.12 1.95 19.55
C ALA A 131 -7.15 3.12 19.80
N ALA A 132 -5.84 2.87 19.84
CA ALA A 132 -4.85 3.92 20.00
C ALA A 132 -4.86 4.89 18.81
N LEU A 133 -4.98 4.39 17.57
CA LEU A 133 -5.02 5.27 16.41
C LEU A 133 -6.31 6.11 16.38
N HIS A 134 -7.46 5.50 16.66
CA HIS A 134 -8.73 6.23 16.78
C HIS A 134 -8.64 7.42 17.76
N VAL A 135 -8.04 7.19 18.93
CA VAL A 135 -7.84 8.23 19.94
C VAL A 135 -6.76 9.22 19.50
N PHE A 136 -5.67 8.77 18.87
CA PHE A 136 -4.56 9.61 18.42
C PHE A 136 -5.03 10.74 17.49
N MET A 137 -5.99 10.44 16.61
CA MET A 137 -6.55 11.38 15.64
C MET A 137 -7.33 12.55 16.25
N ASN A 138 -7.77 12.40 17.51
CA ASN A 138 -8.41 13.44 18.33
C ASN A 138 -9.44 14.29 17.57
N GLY A 139 -10.56 13.66 17.25
CA GLY A 139 -11.61 14.27 16.44
C GLY A 139 -12.70 13.26 16.12
N SER A 140 -13.22 13.30 14.89
CA SER A 140 -14.28 12.41 14.42
C SER A 140 -13.86 10.94 14.53
N MET A 141 -12.62 10.61 14.19
CA MET A 141 -12.01 9.27 14.37
C MET A 141 -12.05 8.77 15.82
N SER A 142 -12.14 9.64 16.82
CA SER A 142 -12.18 9.23 18.23
C SER A 142 -13.60 8.89 18.72
N SER A 143 -14.62 9.16 17.91
CA SER A 143 -16.01 8.80 18.18
C SER A 143 -16.32 7.43 17.59
N VAL A 144 -16.84 6.49 18.39
CA VAL A 144 -17.23 5.15 17.92
C VAL A 144 -18.33 5.24 16.85
N GLN A 145 -19.28 6.16 17.02
CA GLN A 145 -20.40 6.32 16.09
C GLN A 145 -20.04 7.15 14.85
N GLY A 146 -18.99 7.97 14.95
CA GLY A 146 -18.64 8.97 13.94
C GLY A 146 -17.29 8.76 13.25
N SER A 147 -16.52 7.72 13.60
CA SER A 147 -15.16 7.54 13.09
C SER A 147 -15.12 7.36 11.59
N ALA A 148 -16.09 6.64 11.03
CA ALA A 148 -16.19 6.37 9.59
C ALA A 148 -16.47 7.61 8.72
N ASN A 149 -16.79 8.77 9.31
CA ASN A 149 -16.86 10.03 8.56
C ASN A 149 -15.47 10.51 8.12
N ASP A 150 -14.42 10.11 8.84
CA ASP A 150 -13.05 10.42 8.46
C ASP A 150 -12.58 9.36 7.45
N PRO A 151 -12.15 9.72 6.22
CA PRO A 151 -11.69 8.74 5.23
C PRO A 151 -10.44 7.95 5.69
N ILE A 152 -9.68 8.45 6.67
CA ILE A 152 -8.58 7.70 7.30
C ILE A 152 -9.09 6.41 7.96
N PHE A 153 -10.36 6.34 8.34
CA PHE A 153 -11.01 5.12 8.85
C PHE A 153 -10.80 3.93 7.92
N LEU A 154 -10.96 4.11 6.60
CA LEU A 154 -10.76 3.04 5.62
C LEU A 154 -9.31 2.59 5.56
N LEU A 155 -8.35 3.53 5.51
CA LEU A 155 -6.92 3.20 5.50
C LEU A 155 -6.49 2.48 6.78
N HIS A 156 -7.04 2.92 7.92
CA HIS A 156 -6.78 2.34 9.23
C HIS A 156 -7.29 0.90 9.31
N HIS A 157 -8.56 0.68 9.00
CA HIS A 157 -9.16 -0.65 9.07
C HIS A 157 -8.61 -1.60 8.01
N ALA A 158 -8.23 -1.10 6.82
CA ALA A 158 -7.50 -1.90 5.85
C ALA A 158 -6.15 -2.39 6.41
N PHE A 159 -5.46 -1.58 7.22
CA PHE A 159 -4.22 -2.03 7.86
C PHE A 159 -4.48 -2.98 9.03
N VAL A 160 -5.52 -2.75 9.84
CA VAL A 160 -5.93 -3.68 10.91
C VAL A 160 -6.31 -5.04 10.33
N ASP A 161 -7.07 -5.08 9.23
CA ASP A 161 -7.40 -6.31 8.50
C ASP A 161 -6.14 -7.00 7.96
N SER A 162 -5.14 -6.25 7.50
CA SER A 162 -3.86 -6.83 7.08
C SER A 162 -3.10 -7.51 8.23
N ILE A 163 -3.22 -7.01 9.46
CA ILE A 163 -2.65 -7.65 10.66
C ILE A 163 -3.45 -8.92 11.00
N TYR A 164 -4.78 -8.88 10.86
CA TYR A 164 -5.62 -10.06 11.01
C TYR A 164 -5.29 -11.15 9.98
N GLU A 165 -5.09 -10.81 8.70
CA GLU A 165 -4.64 -11.73 7.66
C GLU A 165 -3.26 -12.33 7.99
N GLN A 166 -2.33 -11.54 8.54
CA GLN A 166 -1.06 -12.09 9.04
C GLN A 166 -1.28 -13.12 10.14
N TRP A 167 -2.17 -12.85 11.09
CA TRP A 167 -2.51 -13.77 12.17
C TRP A 167 -3.12 -15.07 11.64
N LEU A 168 -4.05 -14.99 10.68
CA LEU A 168 -4.64 -16.15 10.01
C LEU A 168 -3.58 -17.01 9.33
N ARG A 169 -2.63 -16.40 8.61
CA ARG A 169 -1.53 -17.13 7.96
C ARG A 169 -0.59 -17.82 8.94
N ARG A 170 -0.29 -17.16 10.08
CA ARG A 170 0.62 -17.68 11.12
C ARG A 170 -0.02 -18.84 11.88
N ASN A 171 -1.27 -18.69 12.31
CA ASN A 171 -1.93 -19.64 13.22
C ASN A 171 -2.75 -20.71 12.51
N ARG A 172 -3.23 -20.44 11.28
CA ARG A 172 -4.10 -21.35 10.50
C ARG A 172 -5.24 -21.94 11.34
N PRO A 173 -6.05 -21.08 11.98
CA PRO A 173 -7.11 -21.54 12.88
C PRO A 173 -8.18 -22.32 12.10
N SER A 174 -8.89 -23.19 12.82
CA SER A 174 -10.10 -23.83 12.33
C SER A 174 -11.29 -22.88 12.46
N PRO A 175 -12.30 -22.94 11.58
CA PRO A 175 -13.57 -22.22 11.76
C PRO A 175 -14.29 -22.52 13.09
N SER A 176 -13.96 -23.63 13.74
CA SER A 176 -14.45 -24.00 15.08
C SER A 176 -13.80 -23.23 16.22
N ASP A 177 -12.67 -22.54 15.95
CA ASP A 177 -11.96 -21.77 16.97
C ASP A 177 -12.64 -20.41 17.23
N PHE A 178 -13.55 -20.01 16.35
CA PHE A 178 -14.44 -18.88 16.59
C PHE A 178 -15.56 -19.29 17.56
N PRO A 179 -15.86 -18.51 18.61
CA PRO A 179 -16.84 -18.89 19.64
C PRO A 179 -18.26 -19.07 19.08
N ASP A 180 -18.87 -20.21 19.43
CA ASP A 180 -20.22 -20.59 18.99
C ASP A 180 -21.33 -19.93 19.84
N SER A 181 -21.07 -19.74 21.14
CA SER A 181 -22.02 -19.21 22.12
C SER A 181 -21.34 -18.35 23.19
N ASP A 182 -22.18 -17.70 24.01
CA ASP A 182 -21.77 -16.94 25.20
C ASP A 182 -20.88 -15.70 24.95
N ALA A 183 -20.62 -15.37 23.67
CA ALA A 183 -20.08 -14.06 23.31
C ALA A 183 -21.16 -12.97 23.51
N PRO A 184 -20.76 -11.69 23.58
CA PRO A 184 -21.71 -10.58 23.62
C PRO A 184 -22.70 -10.64 22.46
N ILE A 185 -23.88 -10.05 22.64
CA ILE A 185 -24.93 -10.07 21.63
C ILE A 185 -24.41 -9.61 20.26
N GLY A 186 -24.60 -10.45 19.24
CA GLY A 186 -24.15 -10.18 17.88
C GLY A 186 -22.71 -10.60 17.57
N HIS A 187 -21.97 -11.19 18.52
CA HIS A 187 -20.57 -11.62 18.32
C HIS A 187 -20.36 -13.14 18.20
N ASN A 188 -21.39 -13.97 18.40
CA ASN A 188 -21.26 -15.41 18.15
C ASN A 188 -20.94 -15.70 16.68
N GLY A 189 -20.19 -16.78 16.40
CA GLY A 189 -19.75 -17.13 15.04
C GLY A 189 -20.89 -17.27 14.01
N ASP A 190 -22.05 -17.78 14.44
CA ASP A 190 -23.25 -17.91 13.59
C ASP A 190 -24.20 -16.71 13.64
N ALA A 191 -23.88 -15.67 14.42
CA ALA A 191 -24.63 -14.42 14.38
C ALA A 191 -24.36 -13.70 13.05
N HIS A 192 -25.42 -13.11 12.47
CA HIS A 192 -25.27 -12.27 11.29
C HIS A 192 -24.73 -10.90 11.69
N MET A 193 -23.71 -10.44 10.99
CA MET A 193 -23.11 -9.13 11.18
C MET A 193 -24.11 -8.03 10.81
N VAL A 194 -24.54 -7.25 11.81
CA VAL A 194 -25.51 -6.17 11.63
C VAL A 194 -24.81 -4.91 11.11
N PRO A 195 -25.38 -4.16 10.14
CA PRO A 195 -26.67 -4.36 9.45
C PRO A 195 -26.52 -4.83 7.98
N PHE A 196 -25.57 -5.72 7.66
CA PHE A 196 -25.28 -6.08 6.27
C PHE A 196 -26.46 -6.77 5.56
N LEU A 197 -26.63 -6.44 4.28
CA LEU A 197 -27.54 -7.09 3.34
C LEU A 197 -26.78 -7.38 2.03
N PRO A 198 -26.70 -8.65 1.57
CA PRO A 198 -27.32 -9.84 2.14
C PRO A 198 -26.72 -10.23 3.51
N LEU A 199 -27.38 -11.16 4.21
CA LEU A 199 -26.96 -11.56 5.54
C LEU A 199 -25.64 -12.35 5.47
N HIS A 200 -24.71 -11.99 6.35
CA HIS A 200 -23.35 -12.52 6.42
C HIS A 200 -23.02 -12.89 7.86
N ARG A 201 -22.48 -14.09 8.12
CA ARG A 201 -22.09 -14.51 9.47
C ARG A 201 -20.64 -14.14 9.75
N HIS A 202 -20.27 -14.01 11.03
CA HIS A 202 -18.87 -13.79 11.41
C HIS A 202 -17.96 -14.92 10.91
N ARG A 203 -18.39 -16.17 11.08
CA ARG A 203 -17.59 -17.35 10.68
C ARG A 203 -17.26 -17.38 9.18
N ASP A 204 -18.10 -16.77 8.33
CA ASP A 204 -17.87 -16.72 6.88
C ASP A 204 -16.65 -15.87 6.50
N PHE A 205 -16.21 -14.98 7.41
CA PHE A 205 -15.04 -14.10 7.25
C PHE A 205 -13.87 -14.51 8.14
N PHE A 206 -13.96 -15.69 8.76
CA PHE A 206 -12.86 -16.34 9.47
C PHE A 206 -12.02 -17.19 8.50
N ILE A 207 -11.64 -16.59 7.38
CA ILE A 207 -10.94 -17.18 6.23
C ILE A 207 -9.89 -16.21 5.70
N SER A 208 -8.95 -16.69 4.88
CA SER A 208 -7.90 -15.84 4.32
C SER A 208 -8.48 -14.80 3.35
N SER A 209 -7.86 -13.62 3.31
CA SER A 209 -8.15 -12.58 2.32
C SER A 209 -8.09 -13.11 0.87
N LYS A 210 -7.25 -14.12 0.61
CA LYS A 210 -7.14 -14.78 -0.70
C LYS A 210 -8.45 -15.41 -1.14
N ASP A 211 -9.17 -16.05 -0.21
CA ASP A 211 -10.45 -16.69 -0.48
C ASP A 211 -11.56 -15.66 -0.71
N LEU A 212 -11.37 -14.43 -0.20
CA LEU A 212 -12.21 -13.27 -0.45
C LEU A 212 -11.81 -12.50 -1.73
N GLY A 213 -10.73 -12.91 -2.41
CA GLY A 213 -10.30 -12.36 -3.70
C GLY A 213 -9.41 -11.11 -3.61
N TYR A 214 -8.78 -10.85 -2.46
CA TYR A 214 -7.82 -9.75 -2.32
C TYR A 214 -6.56 -10.14 -1.54
N GLU A 215 -5.47 -9.41 -1.76
CA GLU A 215 -4.20 -9.63 -1.07
C GLU A 215 -3.49 -8.31 -0.78
N TYR A 216 -2.72 -8.29 0.30
CA TYR A 216 -1.88 -7.16 0.68
C TYR A 216 -0.51 -7.28 0.02
N SER A 217 -0.08 -6.23 -0.68
CA SER A 217 1.17 -6.21 -1.45
C SER A 217 2.40 -6.60 -0.63
N TYR A 218 2.46 -6.15 0.64
CA TYR A 218 3.56 -6.49 1.55
C TYR A 218 3.49 -7.91 2.11
N LEU A 219 2.41 -8.66 1.90
CA LEU A 219 2.26 -10.06 2.30
C LEU A 219 2.44 -11.06 1.14
N LEU A 220 2.55 -10.57 -0.09
CA LEU A 220 2.85 -11.38 -1.27
C LEU A 220 4.21 -12.06 -1.14
N ASP A 221 4.30 -13.28 -1.66
CA ASP A 221 5.58 -13.96 -1.82
C ASP A 221 6.44 -13.30 -2.91
N ASP A 222 7.75 -13.62 -2.94
CA ASP A 222 8.68 -12.97 -3.87
C ASP A 222 8.29 -13.18 -5.35
N ASN A 223 7.71 -14.33 -5.68
CA ASN A 223 7.29 -14.65 -7.05
C ASN A 223 6.04 -13.85 -7.45
N GLN A 224 5.07 -13.73 -6.55
CA GLN A 224 3.86 -12.93 -6.73
C GLN A 224 4.21 -11.45 -6.86
N ARG A 225 5.10 -10.92 -6.01
CA ARG A 225 5.58 -9.53 -6.11
C ARG A 225 6.26 -9.26 -7.44
N LEU A 226 7.12 -10.17 -7.90
CA LEU A 226 7.76 -10.06 -9.21
C LEU A 226 6.71 -10.04 -10.32
N ALA A 227 5.74 -10.95 -10.29
CA ALA A 227 4.66 -10.99 -11.29
C ALA A 227 3.84 -9.69 -11.33
N GLU A 228 3.45 -9.15 -10.17
CA GLU A 228 2.73 -7.86 -10.11
C GLU A 228 3.58 -6.69 -10.62
N SER A 229 4.88 -6.65 -10.27
CA SER A 229 5.78 -5.61 -10.76
C SER A 229 5.98 -5.67 -12.28
N MET A 230 5.94 -6.88 -12.86
CA MET A 230 6.13 -7.12 -14.29
C MET A 230 4.84 -6.98 -15.10
N GLY A 231 3.66 -7.11 -14.48
CA GLY A 231 2.36 -7.05 -15.13
C GLY A 231 2.18 -5.85 -16.07
N PRO A 232 2.41 -4.60 -15.60
CA PRO A 232 2.29 -3.42 -16.44
C PRO A 232 3.20 -3.44 -17.68
N TYR A 233 4.43 -3.98 -17.53
CA TYR A 233 5.36 -4.10 -18.64
C TYR A 233 4.97 -5.20 -19.62
N LEU A 234 4.44 -6.32 -19.12
CA LEU A 234 3.92 -7.42 -19.93
C LEU A 234 2.71 -6.98 -20.75
N GLU A 235 1.80 -6.18 -20.19
CA GLU A 235 0.66 -5.61 -20.92
C GLU A 235 1.14 -4.71 -22.07
N VAL A 236 2.08 -3.80 -21.80
CA VAL A 236 2.68 -2.95 -22.84
C VAL A 236 3.38 -3.79 -23.89
N LEU A 237 4.15 -4.80 -23.50
CA LEU A 237 4.82 -5.70 -24.44
C LEU A 237 3.80 -6.44 -25.30
N GLN A 238 2.72 -6.97 -24.72
CA GLN A 238 1.67 -7.66 -25.46
C GLN A 238 0.97 -6.74 -26.46
N ASP A 239 0.71 -5.48 -26.11
CA ASP A 239 0.07 -4.50 -26.98
C ASP A 239 1.00 -4.08 -28.15
N VAL A 240 2.30 -3.95 -27.88
CA VAL A 240 3.30 -3.52 -28.87
C VAL A 240 3.83 -4.68 -29.73
N TRP A 241 3.71 -5.94 -29.26
CA TRP A 241 4.23 -7.13 -29.93
C TRP A 241 3.73 -7.32 -31.37
N PRO A 242 2.42 -7.18 -31.69
CA PRO A 242 1.94 -7.30 -33.06
C PRO A 242 2.58 -6.26 -33.99
N TRP A 243 2.79 -5.03 -33.51
CA TRP A 243 3.41 -3.96 -34.28
C TRP A 243 4.88 -4.21 -34.54
N LEU A 244 5.61 -4.73 -33.56
CA LEU A 244 7.01 -5.13 -33.72
C LEU A 244 7.15 -6.26 -34.75
N LEU A 245 6.25 -7.24 -34.72
CA LEU A 245 6.22 -8.31 -35.72
C LEU A 245 5.95 -7.77 -37.12
N ILE A 246 4.95 -6.89 -37.28
CA ILE A 246 4.64 -6.24 -38.57
C ILE A 246 5.84 -5.43 -39.07
N ALA A 247 6.46 -4.63 -38.21
CA ALA A 247 7.64 -3.84 -38.56
C ALA A 247 8.81 -4.74 -38.99
N GLY A 248 9.03 -5.85 -38.28
CA GLY A 248 10.04 -6.84 -38.63
C GLY A 248 9.80 -7.50 -40.00
N VAL A 249 8.56 -7.90 -40.28
CA VAL A 249 8.19 -8.49 -41.58
C VAL A 249 8.35 -7.47 -42.70
N CYS A 250 7.84 -6.25 -42.53
CA CYS A 250 7.98 -5.16 -43.52
C CYS A 250 9.45 -4.81 -43.78
N GLY A 251 10.27 -4.71 -42.73
CA GLY A 251 11.70 -4.48 -42.84
C GLY A 251 12.42 -5.62 -43.58
N GLY A 252 12.05 -6.88 -43.29
CA GLY A 252 12.55 -8.06 -44.00
C GLY A 252 12.22 -8.04 -45.49
N ILE A 253 10.96 -7.75 -45.84
CA ILE A 253 10.51 -7.63 -47.24
C ILE A 253 11.29 -6.51 -47.95
N LEU A 254 11.46 -5.35 -47.31
CA LEU A 254 12.20 -4.23 -47.88
C LEU A 254 13.67 -4.61 -48.14
N ALA A 255 14.32 -5.28 -47.19
CA ALA A 255 15.70 -5.73 -47.33
C ALA A 255 15.87 -6.74 -48.49
N VAL A 256 14.96 -7.71 -48.61
CA VAL A 256 14.95 -8.68 -49.72
C VAL A 256 14.73 -7.97 -51.07
N SER A 257 13.82 -7.00 -51.11
CA SER A 257 13.51 -6.22 -52.31
C SER A 257 14.73 -5.43 -52.79
N ILE A 258 15.42 -4.75 -51.86
CA ILE A 258 16.64 -4.00 -52.14
C ILE A 258 17.74 -4.94 -52.62
N ALA A 259 17.96 -6.06 -51.94
CA ALA A 259 18.98 -7.04 -52.33
C ALA A 259 18.70 -7.62 -53.74
N ALA A 260 17.44 -7.95 -54.04
CA ALA A 260 17.03 -8.42 -55.35
C ALA A 260 17.23 -7.35 -56.44
N ALA A 261 16.92 -6.08 -56.14
CA ALA A 261 17.15 -4.95 -57.04
C ALA A 261 18.65 -4.74 -57.33
N VAL A 262 19.51 -4.80 -56.31
CA VAL A 262 20.97 -4.70 -56.47
C VAL A 262 21.53 -5.86 -57.29
N LEU A 263 21.09 -7.10 -57.02
CA LEU A 263 21.52 -8.29 -57.76
C LEU A 263 21.07 -8.26 -59.22
N THR A 264 19.83 -7.82 -59.49
CA THR A 264 19.32 -7.69 -60.86
C THR A 264 19.99 -6.53 -61.61
N ALA A 265 20.27 -5.40 -60.96
CA ALA A 265 21.05 -4.31 -61.55
C ALA A 265 22.48 -4.75 -61.89
N ASN A 266 23.16 -5.46 -60.98
CA ASN A 266 24.50 -6.01 -61.23
C ASN A 266 24.52 -7.04 -62.38
N ARG A 267 23.44 -7.81 -62.56
CA ARG A 267 23.28 -8.75 -63.69
C ARG A 267 22.97 -8.06 -65.02
N ARG A 268 22.18 -6.97 -65.02
CA ARG A 268 21.78 -6.25 -66.25
C ARG A 268 22.83 -5.26 -66.77
N TYR A 269 23.59 -4.62 -65.87
CA TYR A 269 24.52 -3.56 -66.25
C TYR A 269 25.99 -3.98 -66.22
N GLY A 270 26.29 -5.24 -65.90
CA GLY A 270 27.66 -5.71 -65.65
C GLY A 270 28.17 -5.17 -64.30
N GLY A 271 28.55 -6.07 -63.40
CA GLY A 271 28.80 -5.73 -61.99
C GLY A 271 29.81 -4.59 -61.79
N PRO A 272 29.64 -3.75 -60.76
CA PRO A 272 30.62 -2.72 -60.44
C PRO A 272 31.90 -3.40 -59.96
N ASN A 273 33.03 -2.92 -60.49
CA ASN A 273 34.36 -3.35 -60.12
C ASN A 273 34.54 -3.14 -58.60
N VAL A 274 34.59 -4.25 -57.83
CA VAL A 274 34.54 -4.34 -56.34
C VAL A 274 35.70 -3.59 -55.63
N ARG A 275 36.60 -2.95 -56.37
CA ARG A 275 37.76 -2.24 -55.80
C ARG A 275 37.46 -0.91 -55.11
N LYS A 276 36.28 -0.29 -55.29
CA LYS A 276 36.05 1.09 -54.82
C LYS A 276 35.44 1.23 -53.41
N TRP A 277 34.88 0.16 -52.83
CA TRP A 277 34.19 0.23 -51.53
C TRP A 277 35.09 0.00 -50.30
N ARG A 278 36.36 -0.43 -50.46
CA ARG A 278 37.31 -0.56 -49.34
C ARG A 278 37.77 0.78 -48.75
N ASN A 279 37.50 1.90 -49.41
CA ASN A 279 38.04 3.20 -49.00
C ASN A 279 37.07 4.09 -48.20
N VAL A 280 35.82 3.65 -47.97
CA VAL A 280 34.83 4.46 -47.22
C VAL A 280 35.01 4.32 -45.70
N PHE A 281 35.62 3.23 -45.23
CA PHE A 281 35.89 2.98 -43.79
C PHE A 281 37.35 3.24 -43.38
N ALA A 282 38.16 3.87 -44.23
CA ALA A 282 39.50 4.27 -43.85
C ALA A 282 39.43 5.60 -43.08
N LEU A 283 39.64 5.53 -41.76
CA LEU A 283 39.87 6.72 -40.91
C LEU A 283 41.01 7.56 -41.49
N PRO A 284 40.91 8.91 -41.52
CA PRO A 284 41.94 9.74 -42.10
C PRO A 284 43.21 9.72 -41.24
N GLU A 285 44.30 9.26 -41.84
CA GLU A 285 45.66 9.27 -41.33
C GLU A 285 46.11 10.73 -41.07
N ARG A 286 46.50 11.06 -39.84
CA ARG A 286 47.03 12.38 -39.47
C ARG A 286 48.36 12.64 -40.20
N GLN A 287 48.44 13.74 -40.94
CA GLN A 287 49.69 14.24 -41.52
C GLN A 287 50.76 14.54 -40.44
N PRO A 288 52.06 14.28 -40.70
CA PRO A 288 53.14 14.66 -39.82
C PRO A 288 53.59 16.10 -40.12
N LEU A 289 53.71 16.92 -39.07
CA LEU A 289 54.38 18.23 -39.14
C LEU A 289 55.89 18.03 -38.95
N ILE A 290 56.68 18.46 -39.94
CA ILE A 290 58.14 18.53 -39.82
C ILE A 290 58.56 19.90 -39.26
N ARG A 291 59.05 19.84 -38.00
CA ARG A 291 60.29 20.40 -37.43
C ARG A 291 60.67 21.88 -37.67
N GLY A 292 60.89 22.59 -36.55
CA GLY A 292 61.74 23.79 -36.48
C GLY A 292 62.33 24.01 -35.08
N SER A 293 63.62 23.70 -34.95
CA SER A 293 64.72 24.28 -34.13
C SER A 293 64.55 24.65 -32.63
N GLU A 294 65.50 24.15 -31.83
CA GLU A 294 66.27 24.84 -30.74
C GLU A 294 65.49 25.43 -29.55
N GLU A 295 65.92 25.44 -28.29
CA GLU A 295 67.06 24.96 -27.51
C GLU A 295 66.61 25.21 -26.04
N THR A 296 66.97 24.33 -25.11
CA THR A 296 67.21 24.61 -23.67
C THR A 296 66.11 25.31 -22.82
N LYS A 297 65.58 24.60 -21.81
CA LYS A 297 65.94 24.76 -20.37
C LYS A 297 64.97 24.01 -19.44
N HIS A 298 65.59 23.28 -18.52
CA HIS A 298 65.14 22.81 -17.20
C HIS A 298 63.76 23.22 -16.65
N HIS A 299 63.02 22.29 -16.06
CA HIS A 299 63.12 21.98 -14.61
C HIS A 299 62.30 20.74 -14.22
N ASN A 300 62.92 19.93 -13.35
CA ASN A 300 62.33 18.85 -12.55
C ASN A 300 61.12 19.34 -11.74
N TYR A 301 60.15 18.45 -11.45
CA TYR A 301 59.82 18.00 -10.09
C TYR A 301 58.97 16.71 -10.17
N GLN A 302 59.48 15.65 -9.53
CA GLN A 302 58.72 14.51 -8.99
C GLN A 302 57.73 15.06 -7.93
N THR A 303 56.56 14.50 -7.62
CA THR A 303 56.17 13.25 -6.93
C THR A 303 54.70 13.52 -6.52
N ALA A 304 53.78 12.63 -6.15
CA ALA A 304 53.76 11.26 -5.66
C ALA A 304 52.31 10.74 -5.78
N ILE A 305 52.17 9.41 -5.72
CA ILE A 305 51.10 8.60 -5.07
C ILE A 305 49.71 9.22 -4.99
#